data_AF-A0A6A4NJJ0-F1
#
_entry.id   AF-A0A6A4NJJ0-F1
#
_cell.length_a   1.000
_cell.length_b   1.000
_cell.length_c   1.000
_cell.angle_alpha   90.00
_cell.angle_beta   90.00
_cell.angle_gamma   90.00
#
_symmetry.space_group_name_H-M   'P 1'
#
loop_
_entity.id
_entity.type
_entity.pdbx_description
1 polymer ?
#
loop_
_entity_poly.entity_id
_entity_poly.type
_entity_poly.pdbx_seq_one_letter_code
_entity_poly.pdbx_strand_id
1 'polypeptide(L)' 'MQGRKVWSIIWLATVWAIWRHQNDVIFYKVCPSITLILDTAKVNAWLWIKNILGMDYILYLDWLYKPLDCVKISL' A
#
# COMPACT_ATOMS: atom_id res chain seq x y z
N MET A 1 -8.87 -9.61 14.77
CA MET A 1 -9.57 -8.47 14.12
C MET A 1 -8.61 -7.51 13.39
N GLN A 2 -7.46 -7.16 13.97
CA GLN A 2 -6.46 -6.25 13.37
C GLN A 2 -5.92 -6.73 12.01
N GLY A 3 -5.52 -8.00 11.89
CA GLY A 3 -5.00 -8.54 10.63
C GLY A 3 -5.97 -8.43 9.45
N ARG A 4 -7.29 -8.60 9.69
CA ARG A 4 -8.31 -8.44 8.64
C ARG A 4 -8.39 -7.00 8.14
N LYS A 5 -8.33 -6.02 9.05
CA LYS A 5 -8.30 -4.59 8.68
C LYS A 5 -7.07 -4.26 7.83
N VAL A 6 -5.92 -4.79 8.20
CA VAL A 6 -4.66 -4.58 7.49
C VAL A 6 -4.74 -5.16 6.08
N TRP A 7 -5.19 -6.40 5.94
CA TRP A 7 -5.41 -7.02 4.63
C TRP A 7 -6.37 -6.22 3.77
N SER A 8 -7.46 -5.71 4.34
CA SER A 8 -8.38 -4.82 3.63
C SER A 8 -7.72 -3.52 3.17
N ILE A 9 -6.84 -2.91 3.98
CA ILE A 9 -6.11 -1.70 3.60
C ILE A 9 -5.11 -1.99 2.47
N ILE A 10 -4.35 -3.09 2.55
CA ILE A 10 -3.40 -3.50 1.50
C ILE A 10 -4.16 -3.74 0.17
N TRP A 11 -5.29 -4.43 0.24
CA TRP A 11 -6.15 -4.68 -0.92
C TRP A 11 -6.65 -3.36 -1.53
N LEU A 12 -7.18 -2.46 -0.70
CA LEU A 12 -7.67 -1.16 -1.13
C LEU A 12 -6.55 -0.32 -1.78
N ALA A 13 -5.36 -0.28 -1.17
CA ALA A 13 -4.21 0.45 -1.70
C ALA A 13 -3.77 -0.08 -3.07
N THR A 14 -3.85 -1.39 -3.27
CA THR A 14 -3.52 -2.06 -4.53
C THR A 14 -4.53 -1.72 -5.62
N VAL A 15 -5.82 -1.91 -5.35
CA VAL A 15 -6.89 -1.58 -6.31
C VAL A 15 -6.88 -0.09 -6.64
N TRP A 16 -6.67 0.76 -5.64
CA TRP A 16 -6.56 2.21 -5.83
C TRP A 16 -5.38 2.61 -6.71
N ALA A 17 -4.19 2.02 -6.50
CA ALA A 17 -3.01 2.28 -7.32
C ALA A 17 -3.22 1.86 -8.78
N ILE A 18 -3.82 0.69 -9.00
CA ILE A 18 -4.17 0.22 -10.35
C ILE A 18 -5.15 1.19 -11.02
N TRP A 19 -6.24 1.53 -10.32
CA TRP A 19 -7.27 2.42 -10.85
C TRP A 19 -6.70 3.80 -11.18
N ARG A 20 -5.90 4.39 -10.29
CA ARG A 20 -5.25 5.68 -10.55
C ARG A 20 -4.32 5.61 -11.77
N HIS A 21 -3.44 4.61 -11.83
CA HIS A 21 -2.50 4.47 -12.95
C HIS A 21 -3.21 4.26 -14.28
N GLN A 22 -4.31 3.51 -14.29
CA GLN A 22 -5.14 3.36 -15.50
C GLN A 22 -5.75 4.70 -15.95
N ASN A 23 -6.23 5.52 -15.03
CA ASN A 23 -6.69 6.87 -15.37
C ASN A 23 -5.54 7.70 -15.96
N ASP A 24 -4.33 7.62 -15.40
CA ASP A 24 -3.19 8.38 -15.91
C ASP A 24 -2.78 7.95 -17.32
N VAL A 25 -2.86 6.65 -17.63
CA VAL A 25 -2.64 6.13 -18.98
C VAL A 25 -3.69 6.65 -19.95
N ILE A 26 -4.97 6.69 -19.55
CA ILE A 26 -6.08 7.12 -20.43
C ILE A 26 -6.07 8.63 -20.67
N PHE A 27 -5.94 9.43 -19.60
CA PHE A 27 -6.09 10.88 -19.68
C PHE A 27 -4.79 11.60 -20.02
N TYR A 28 -3.65 11.11 -19.51
CA TYR A 28 -2.35 11.76 -19.66
C TYR A 28 -1.39 11.01 -20.59
N LYS A 29 -1.83 9.91 -21.21
CA LYS A 29 -1.03 9.08 -22.14
C LYS A 29 0.30 8.62 -21.53
N VAL A 30 0.33 8.41 -20.21
CA VAL A 30 1.51 7.90 -19.51
C VAL A 30 1.78 6.46 -19.95
N CYS A 31 3.06 6.08 -20.08
CA CYS A 31 3.41 4.69 -20.37
C CYS A 31 3.01 3.77 -19.21
N PRO A 32 2.34 2.63 -19.48
CA PRO A 32 2.04 1.64 -18.46
C PRO A 32 3.31 1.17 -17.74
N SER A 33 3.33 1.23 -16.41
CA SER A 33 4.47 0.78 -15.60
C SER A 33 3.98 0.02 -14.38
N ILE A 34 4.27 -1.28 -14.35
CA ILE A 34 3.93 -2.16 -13.23
C ILE A 34 4.72 -1.74 -11.98
N THR A 35 5.99 -1.35 -12.15
CA THR A 35 6.84 -0.88 -11.05
C THR A 35 6.22 0.33 -10.37
N LEU A 36 5.74 1.31 -11.14
CA LEU A 36 5.11 2.51 -10.60
C LEU A 36 3.82 2.19 -9.83
N ILE A 37 3.01 1.27 -10.34
CA ILE A 37 1.79 0.80 -9.66
C ILE A 37 2.17 0.14 -8.32
N LEU A 38 3.16 -0.77 -8.32
CA LEU A 38 3.59 -1.48 -7.12
C LEU A 38 4.17 -0.54 -6.07
N ASP A 39 5.02 0.40 -6.46
CA ASP A 39 5.63 1.35 -5.54
C ASP A 39 4.57 2.29 -4.94
N THR A 40 3.63 2.76 -5.77
CA THR A 40 2.49 3.56 -5.31
C THR A 40 1.62 2.77 -4.33
N ALA A 41 1.33 1.50 -4.62
CA ALA A 41 0.55 0.64 -3.73
C ALA A 41 1.26 0.43 -2.39
N LYS A 42 2.57 0.16 -2.38
CA LYS A 42 3.38 -0.04 -1.17
C LYS A 42 3.39 1.21 -0.29
N VAL A 43 3.60 2.39 -0.87
CA VAL A 43 3.60 3.67 -0.15
C VAL A 43 2.23 3.99 0.43
N ASN A 44 1.16 3.83 -0.38
CA ASN A 44 -0.21 4.07 0.09
C ASN A 44 -0.60 3.11 1.23
N ALA A 45 -0.28 1.81 1.09
CA ALA A 45 -0.56 0.84 2.14
C ALA A 45 0.14 1.22 3.45
N TRP A 46 1.43 1.58 3.39
CA TRP A 46 2.18 2.03 4.57
C TRP A 46 1.55 3.26 5.22
N LEU A 47 1.29 4.32 4.44
CA LEU A 47 0.70 5.57 4.95
C LEU A 47 -0.68 5.33 5.57
N TRP A 48 -1.51 4.51 4.93
CA TRP A 48 -2.87 4.24 5.39
C TRP A 48 -2.89 3.35 6.61
N ILE A 49 -2.04 2.32 6.69
CA ILE A 49 -1.88 1.50 7.89
C ILE A 49 -1.41 2.36 9.05
N LYS A 50 -0.38 3.20 8.84
CA LYS A 50 0.14 4.14 9.83
C LYS A 50 -0.96 5.03 10.39
N ASN A 51 -1.72 5.70 9.53
CA ASN A 51 -2.75 6.66 9.92
C ASN A 51 -4.01 6.00 10.52
N ILE A 52 -4.49 4.89 9.94
CA ILE A 52 -5.75 4.26 10.36
C ILE A 52 -5.57 3.45 11.65
N LEU A 53 -4.40 2.85 11.85
CA LEU A 53 -4.12 2.01 13.01
C LEU A 53 -3.29 2.72 14.10
N GLY A 54 -2.92 3.99 13.88
CA GLY A 54 -2.13 4.79 14.82
C GLY A 54 -0.71 4.25 15.04
N MET A 55 -0.11 3.64 14.01
CA MET A 55 1.21 2.98 14.09
C MET A 55 2.33 3.92 13.64
N ASP A 56 2.43 5.10 14.27
CA ASP A 56 3.29 6.19 13.81
C ASP A 56 4.79 5.87 13.78
N TYR A 57 5.18 4.80 14.49
CA TYR A 57 6.55 4.32 14.62
C TYR A 57 7.03 3.43 13.46
N ILE A 58 6.15 3.00 12.54
CA ILE A 58 6.55 2.13 11.42
C ILE A 58 7.29 2.96 10.37
N LEU A 59 8.59 2.73 10.22
CA LEU A 59 9.37 3.31 9.13
C LEU A 59 9.02 2.63 7.80
N TYR A 60 9.07 3.38 6.70
CA TYR A 60 8.83 2.81 5.38
C TYR A 60 9.86 1.73 5.00
N LEU A 61 11.10 1.89 5.46
CA LEU A 61 12.16 0.90 5.25
C LEU A 61 11.79 -0.45 5.90
N ASP A 62 11.35 -0.42 7.16
CA ASP A 62 10.91 -1.62 7.88
C ASP A 62 9.70 -2.27 7.23
N TRP A 63 8.77 -1.46 6.72
CA TRP A 63 7.63 -1.93 5.94
C TRP A 63 8.05 -2.66 4.66
N LEU A 64 9.08 -2.19 3.96
CA LEU A 64 9.56 -2.82 2.73
C LEU A 64 10.24 -4.17 2.98
N TYR A 65 11.09 -4.25 4.01
CA TYR A 65 11.87 -5.47 4.28
C TYR A 65 11.14 -6.47 5.17
N LYS A 66 10.27 -6.01 6.08
CA LYS A 66 9.61 -6.81 7.12
C LYS A 66 8.14 -6.37 7.37
N PRO A 67 7.28 -6.39 6.34
CA PRO A 67 5.91 -5.89 6.45
C PRO A 67 5.06 -6.66 7.46
N LEU A 68 5.28 -7.98 7.61
CA LEU A 68 4.51 -8.82 8.54
C LEU A 68 4.85 -8.50 10.01
N ASP A 69 6.14 -8.27 10.29
CA ASP A 69 6.62 -7.91 11.62
C ASP A 69 6.07 -6.53 12.06
N CYS A 70 6.04 -5.58 11.12
CA CYS A 70 5.50 -4.23 11.34
C CYS A 70 4.04 -4.27 11.82
N VAL A 71 3.26 -5.23 11.30
CA VAL A 71 1.82 -5.29 11.53
C VAL A 71 1.43 -6.36 12.54
N LYS A 72 2.43 -7.04 13.14
CA LYS A 72 2.23 -8.11 14.14
C LYS A 72 1.17 -9.13 13.70
N ILE A 73 1.16 -9.49 12.42
CA ILE A 73 0.30 -10.55 11.91
C ILE A 73 0.94 -11.88 12.32
N SER A 74 0.56 -12.39 13.49
CA SER A 74 0.78 -13.79 13.83
C SER A 74 -0.16 -14.64 13.00
N LEU A 75 0.40 -15.48 12.14
CA LEU A 75 -0.33 -16.43 11.29
C LEU A 75 -0.84 -17.61 12.12
#